data_AF-A0A093RQB3-F1
#
_entry.id   AF-A0A093RQB3-F1
#
_cell.length_a   1.000
_cell.length_b   1.000
_cell.length_c   1.000
_cell.angle_alpha   90.00
_cell.angle_beta   90.00
_cell.angle_gamma   90.00
#
_symmetry.space_group_name_H-M   'P 1'
#
loop_
_entity.id
_entity.type
_entity.pdbx_description
1 polymer ?
#
loop_
_entity_poly.entity_id
_entity_poly.type
_entity_poly.pdbx_seq_one_letter_code
_entity_poly.pdbx_strand_id
1 'polypeptide(L)'
;MSTLIILRSIQVENANAIAGLTYGFPAITHFLGFTHALSRKLQASHGLTLEGCGVVSHQHQLHAYGSSWERSFALTRNPLTKEAKTAAFNEEGRMHMTVSLLIRCDGQIPADTTALCEHLKQQAQCQRLAGGIVIDIERVTVQSLPVDEAETRGVMRRLLPGFVLRDRTSLLHRHFQTLQQANPQAEMIDAWLDFAALKMQSERDPDDNTIQWKYLPKPGDGGFLTPLMIGYRAISPLYAPGEVDKTRDPHTPFCFAEAAYGIGEWQGAHRISDIRQILWEYDYQNGDYHCRQLADTDSAAEDTSYEFDD
;
A
#
# COMPACT_ATOMS: atom_id res chain seq x y z
N MET A 1 18.48 17.61 -9.57
CA MET A 1 18.83 16.18 -9.59
C MET A 1 17.98 15.53 -8.52
N SER A 2 17.15 14.55 -8.88
CA SER A 2 16.31 13.87 -7.89
C SER A 2 17.13 12.83 -7.14
N THR A 3 16.88 12.76 -5.84
CA THR A 3 17.60 11.88 -4.92
C THR A 3 16.63 10.89 -4.30
N LEU A 4 17.15 9.80 -3.75
CA LEU A 4 16.39 8.76 -3.11
C LEU A 4 16.75 8.70 -1.63
N ILE A 5 15.76 8.92 -0.78
CA ILE A 5 15.84 8.70 0.65
C ILE A 5 15.25 7.33 0.97
N ILE A 6 15.99 6.52 1.72
CA ILE A 6 15.54 5.19 2.14
C ILE A 6 15.50 5.16 3.67
N LEU A 7 14.31 4.96 4.22
CA LEU A 7 14.09 4.66 5.63
C LEU A 7 13.99 3.14 5.76
N ARG A 8 15.09 2.48 6.14
CA ARG A 8 15.18 1.02 6.16
C ARG A 8 14.74 0.45 7.51
N SER A 9 13.91 -0.59 7.45
CA SER A 9 13.42 -1.37 8.60
C SER A 9 12.80 -0.50 9.71
N ILE A 10 11.79 0.29 9.35
CA ILE A 10 10.94 1.02 10.29
C ILE A 10 10.08 0.00 11.05
N GLN A 11 10.30 -0.11 12.35
CA GLN A 11 9.49 -0.94 13.24
C GLN A 11 8.32 -0.12 13.78
N VAL A 12 7.10 -0.58 13.50
CA VAL A 12 5.87 0.11 13.89
C VAL A 12 5.00 -0.80 14.73
N GLU A 13 4.59 -0.29 15.89
CA GLU A 13 3.65 -0.96 16.78
C GLU A 13 2.25 -0.36 16.70
N ASN A 14 1.24 -1.21 16.81
CA ASN A 14 -0.18 -0.85 16.81
C ASN A 14 -0.61 0.01 15.59
N ALA A 15 -0.08 -0.31 14.40
CA ALA A 15 -0.56 0.27 13.15
C ALA A 15 -2.00 -0.19 12.87
N ASN A 16 -2.80 0.67 12.24
CA ASN A 16 -4.17 0.36 11.83
C ASN A 16 -4.17 -0.73 10.76
N ALA A 17 -4.92 -1.80 11.01
CA ALA A 17 -5.06 -2.94 10.12
C ALA A 17 -6.42 -3.00 9.39
N ILE A 18 -7.23 -1.94 9.47
CA ILE A 18 -8.53 -1.81 8.78
C ILE A 18 -8.45 -0.69 7.75
N ALA A 19 -8.80 -1.01 6.50
CA ALA A 19 -8.83 -0.10 5.36
C ALA A 19 -10.17 -0.26 4.60
N GLY A 20 -11.23 0.29 5.21
CA GLY A 20 -12.62 0.15 4.77
C GLY A 20 -13.04 -1.32 4.69
N LEU A 21 -13.37 -1.82 3.49
CA LEU A 21 -13.75 -3.22 3.23
C LEU A 21 -12.58 -4.22 3.32
N THR A 22 -11.34 -3.74 3.41
CA THR A 22 -10.15 -4.61 3.49
C THR A 22 -9.55 -4.58 4.88
N TYR A 23 -8.94 -5.68 5.31
CA TYR A 23 -8.16 -5.75 6.54
C TYR A 23 -6.82 -6.46 6.31
N GLY A 24 -5.85 -6.20 7.18
CA GLY A 24 -4.50 -6.71 7.05
C GLY A 24 -3.50 -5.56 6.98
N PHE A 25 -2.83 -5.38 5.84
CA PHE A 25 -1.84 -4.31 5.66
C PHE A 25 -2.53 -2.93 5.50
N PRO A 26 -1.95 -1.83 6.02
CA PRO A 26 -2.60 -0.52 5.96
C PRO A 26 -2.76 0.01 4.53
N ALA A 27 -3.79 0.83 4.29
CA ALA A 27 -3.98 1.51 3.01
C ALA A 27 -2.76 2.36 2.63
N ILE A 28 -2.46 2.44 1.32
CA ILE A 28 -1.29 3.17 0.80
C ILE A 28 -1.32 4.67 1.18
N THR A 29 -2.50 5.24 1.33
CA THR A 29 -2.72 6.63 1.76
C THR A 29 -2.02 6.96 3.07
N HIS A 30 -1.86 5.99 3.99
CA HIS A 30 -1.14 6.21 5.26
C HIS A 30 0.35 6.49 5.04
N PHE A 31 0.97 5.79 4.08
CA PHE A 31 2.39 5.92 3.76
C PHE A 31 2.67 7.23 3.05
N LEU A 32 1.82 7.61 2.09
CA LEU A 32 1.94 8.92 1.44
C LEU A 32 1.63 10.07 2.40
N GLY A 33 0.69 9.90 3.32
CA GLY A 33 0.42 10.88 4.38
C GLY A 33 1.62 11.07 5.31
N PHE A 34 2.29 9.98 5.69
CA PHE A 34 3.53 10.01 6.47
C PHE A 34 4.66 10.72 5.73
N THR A 35 4.89 10.37 4.46
CA THR A 35 5.89 11.03 3.61
C THR A 35 5.60 12.52 3.45
N HIS A 36 4.34 12.89 3.22
CA HIS A 36 3.94 14.29 3.09
C HIS A 36 4.14 15.08 4.39
N ALA A 37 3.82 14.49 5.54
CA ALA A 37 4.07 15.12 6.85
C ALA A 37 5.57 15.32 7.10
N LEU A 38 6.41 14.36 6.74
CA LEU A 38 7.86 14.50 6.78
C LEU A 38 8.35 15.59 5.81
N SER A 39 7.80 15.64 4.60
CA SER A 39 8.11 16.68 3.60
C SER A 39 7.88 18.08 4.14
N ARG A 40 6.75 18.32 4.83
CA ARG A 40 6.45 19.65 5.39
C ARG A 40 7.48 20.10 6.42
N LYS A 41 8.01 19.18 7.23
CA LYS A 41 9.05 19.48 8.21
C LYS A 41 10.39 19.78 7.54
N LEU A 42 10.76 18.98 6.54
CA LEU A 42 12.01 19.18 5.79
C LEU A 42 12.00 20.43 4.92
N GLN A 43 10.85 20.78 4.35
CA GLN A 43 10.72 22.01 3.58
C GLN A 43 11.01 23.24 4.46
N ALA A 44 10.54 23.21 5.72
CA ALA A 44 10.78 24.30 6.66
C ALA A 44 12.24 24.36 7.16
N SER A 45 12.91 23.22 7.33
CA SER A 45 14.27 23.17 7.91
C SER A 45 15.40 23.18 6.88
N HIS A 46 15.20 22.56 5.71
CA HIS A 46 16.24 22.34 4.70
C HIS A 46 15.80 22.75 3.27
N GLY A 47 14.55 23.17 3.07
CA GLY A 47 14.03 23.49 1.73
C GLY A 47 13.93 22.27 0.81
N LEU A 48 13.84 21.06 1.38
CA LEU A 48 13.70 19.80 0.64
C LEU A 48 12.24 19.37 0.58
N THR A 49 11.80 18.95 -0.60
CA THR A 49 10.46 18.39 -0.84
C THR A 49 10.56 16.89 -1.06
N LEU A 50 9.69 16.14 -0.41
CA LEU A 50 9.57 14.69 -0.60
C LEU A 50 8.33 14.38 -1.43
N GLU A 51 8.54 13.59 -2.47
CA GLU A 51 7.51 13.15 -3.38
C GLU A 51 7.59 11.64 -3.56
N GLY A 52 6.45 11.01 -3.79
CA GLY A 52 6.38 9.59 -4.00
C GLY A 52 6.76 8.73 -2.78
N CYS A 53 6.28 7.49 -2.74
CA CYS A 53 6.67 6.54 -1.71
C CYS A 53 6.58 5.11 -2.21
N GLY A 54 7.72 4.41 -2.26
CA GLY A 54 7.79 2.97 -2.39
C GLY A 54 7.71 2.31 -1.02
N VAL A 55 6.88 1.27 -0.91
CA VAL A 55 6.65 0.54 0.34
C VAL A 55 7.17 -0.89 0.19
N VAL A 56 8.10 -1.27 1.06
CA VAL A 56 8.60 -2.64 1.18
C VAL A 56 8.20 -3.19 2.54
N SER A 57 7.44 -4.28 2.56
CA SER A 57 7.12 -5.00 3.80
C SER A 57 8.13 -6.12 4.02
N HIS A 58 8.79 -6.11 5.18
CA HIS A 58 9.70 -7.19 5.60
C HIS A 58 8.98 -8.21 6.47
N GLN A 59 8.14 -7.71 7.38
CA GLN A 59 7.39 -8.53 8.32
C GLN A 59 6.12 -7.81 8.74
N HIS A 60 5.07 -8.56 9.00
CA HIS A 60 3.89 -8.05 9.67
C HIS A 60 3.27 -9.12 10.58
N GLN A 61 2.60 -8.66 11.63
CA GLN A 61 1.87 -9.49 12.58
C GLN A 61 0.55 -8.82 12.94
N LEU A 62 -0.55 -9.41 12.47
CA LEU A 62 -1.90 -8.97 12.80
C LEU A 62 -2.26 -9.34 14.25
N HIS A 63 -2.84 -8.41 15.00
CA HIS A 63 -3.39 -8.68 16.32
C HIS A 63 -4.80 -9.26 16.18
N ALA A 64 -4.86 -10.52 15.75
CA ALA A 64 -6.10 -11.24 15.59
C ALA A 64 -5.91 -12.71 16.00
N TYR A 65 -6.93 -13.26 16.64
CA TYR A 65 -7.02 -14.65 17.05
C TYR A 65 -8.15 -15.35 16.28
N GLY A 66 -8.18 -16.68 16.32
CA GLY A 66 -9.16 -17.49 15.60
C GLY A 66 -8.50 -18.55 14.71
N SER A 67 -9.30 -19.10 13.80
CA SER A 67 -8.86 -20.09 12.83
C SER A 67 -8.32 -19.43 11.56
N SER A 68 -7.83 -20.22 10.60
CA SER A 68 -7.41 -19.71 9.30
C SER A 68 -8.56 -19.11 8.48
N TRP A 69 -9.80 -19.50 8.76
CA TRP A 69 -11.00 -19.11 8.00
C TRP A 69 -11.80 -17.99 8.66
N GLU A 70 -11.73 -17.91 9.98
CA GLU A 70 -12.47 -16.92 10.78
C GLU A 70 -11.53 -16.34 11.82
N ARG A 71 -11.31 -15.02 11.75
CA ARG A 71 -10.41 -14.28 12.63
C ARG A 71 -11.15 -13.11 13.27
N SER A 72 -10.89 -12.88 14.54
CA SER A 72 -11.40 -11.74 15.31
C SER A 72 -10.23 -10.88 15.80
N PHE A 73 -10.40 -9.56 15.80
CA PHE A 73 -9.37 -8.64 16.28
C PHE A 73 -9.22 -8.72 17.81
N ALA A 74 -7.98 -8.64 18.28
CA ALA A 74 -7.68 -8.48 19.69
C ALA A 74 -7.83 -7.01 20.09
N LEU A 75 -8.89 -6.69 20.85
CA LEU A 75 -9.21 -5.33 21.27
C LEU A 75 -8.48 -4.95 22.56
N THR A 76 -8.45 -3.64 22.85
CA THR A 76 -8.02 -3.11 24.15
C THR A 76 -9.17 -2.68 25.03
N ARG A 77 -8.98 -2.78 26.34
CA ARG A 77 -9.94 -2.26 27.30
C ARG A 77 -9.85 -0.74 27.39
N ASN A 78 -10.90 -0.06 26.96
CA ASN A 78 -11.04 1.38 27.13
C ASN A 78 -11.34 1.73 28.60
N PRO A 79 -10.97 2.95 29.06
CA PRO A 79 -11.37 3.44 30.37
C PRO A 79 -12.88 3.35 30.59
N LEU A 80 -13.29 3.24 31.85
CA LEU A 80 -14.70 3.27 32.20
C LEU A 80 -15.30 4.65 31.89
N THR A 81 -16.61 4.66 31.64
CA THR A 81 -17.41 5.88 31.51
C THR A 81 -17.41 6.69 32.82
N LYS A 82 -17.91 7.92 32.75
CA LYS A 82 -18.07 8.79 33.93
C LYS A 82 -18.91 8.13 35.03
N GLU A 83 -19.87 7.29 34.65
CA GLU A 83 -20.73 6.52 35.55
C GLU A 83 -20.09 5.20 36.02
N ALA A 84 -18.78 5.01 35.80
CA ALA A 84 -18.01 3.79 36.10
C ALA A 84 -18.52 2.52 35.40
N LYS A 85 -19.24 2.66 34.28
CA LYS A 85 -19.70 1.55 33.44
C LYS A 85 -18.74 1.28 32.28
N THR A 86 -18.73 0.05 31.78
CA THR A 86 -17.99 -0.33 30.57
C THR A 86 -18.44 0.52 29.38
N ALA A 87 -17.49 1.15 28.70
CA ALA A 87 -17.76 1.90 27.47
C ALA A 87 -18.15 0.95 26.33
N ALA A 88 -18.82 1.46 25.32
CA ALA A 88 -19.14 0.69 24.12
C ALA A 88 -17.85 0.15 23.46
N PHE A 89 -17.93 -1.06 22.95
CA PHE A 89 -16.84 -1.68 22.20
C PHE A 89 -16.84 -1.15 20.77
N ASN A 90 -15.78 -0.42 20.42
CA ASN A 90 -15.48 -0.09 19.04
C ASN A 90 -14.35 -1.03 18.60
N GLU A 91 -14.59 -1.83 17.57
CA GLU A 91 -13.55 -2.72 17.04
C GLU A 91 -12.49 -1.92 16.30
N GLU A 92 -11.23 -2.11 16.69
CA GLU A 92 -10.06 -1.52 16.04
C GLU A 92 -9.10 -2.64 15.68
N GLY A 93 -8.82 -2.81 14.39
CA GLY A 93 -7.81 -3.75 13.93
C GLY A 93 -6.42 -3.14 14.09
N ARG A 94 -5.52 -3.87 14.75
CA ARG A 94 -4.13 -3.44 14.98
C ARG A 94 -3.15 -4.47 14.49
N MET A 95 -1.96 -4.02 14.13
CA MET A 95 -0.85 -4.88 13.74
C MET A 95 0.50 -4.30 14.17
N HIS A 96 1.51 -5.18 14.20
CA HIS A 96 2.91 -4.80 14.19
C HIS A 96 3.45 -4.99 12.78
N MET A 97 4.32 -4.10 12.32
CA MET A 97 4.93 -4.21 11.01
C MET A 97 6.36 -3.67 10.99
N THR A 98 7.18 -4.28 10.15
CA THR A 98 8.51 -3.80 9.80
C THR A 98 8.52 -3.49 8.31
N VAL A 99 8.66 -2.21 7.96
CA VAL A 99 8.59 -1.73 6.58
C VAL A 99 9.80 -0.87 6.23
N SER A 100 10.22 -0.87 4.97
CA SER A 100 11.14 0.14 4.44
C SER A 100 10.41 1.06 3.48
N LEU A 101 10.72 2.36 3.55
CA LEU A 101 10.16 3.37 2.67
C LEU A 101 11.25 3.92 1.75
N LEU A 102 10.97 3.96 0.46
CA LEU A 102 11.80 4.60 -0.57
C LEU A 102 11.09 5.86 -1.02
N ILE A 103 11.73 7.01 -0.90
CA ILE A 103 11.08 8.31 -1.07
C ILE A 103 11.92 9.16 -2.02
N ARG A 104 11.29 9.71 -3.08
CA ARG A 104 11.96 10.67 -3.96
C ARG A 104 12.09 12.00 -3.20
N CYS A 105 13.25 12.61 -3.30
CA CYS A 105 13.54 13.89 -2.68
C CYS A 105 14.10 14.85 -3.73
N ASP A 106 13.48 16.02 -3.79
CA ASP A 106 13.86 17.11 -4.68
C ASP A 106 14.35 18.31 -3.85
N GLY A 107 15.48 18.87 -4.29
CA GLY A 107 16.15 19.97 -3.62
C GLY A 107 17.67 19.82 -3.64
N GLN A 108 18.37 20.79 -3.06
CA GLN A 108 19.84 20.76 -2.96
C GLN A 108 20.25 20.00 -1.70
N ILE A 109 20.76 18.78 -1.88
CA ILE A 109 21.27 17.97 -0.78
C ILE A 109 22.73 18.37 -0.46
N PRO A 110 23.08 18.55 0.82
CA PRO A 110 24.46 18.77 1.23
C PRO A 110 25.39 17.61 0.82
N ALA A 111 26.66 17.91 0.53
CA ALA A 111 27.65 16.88 0.19
C ALA A 111 27.86 15.86 1.33
N ASP A 112 27.80 16.31 2.59
CA ASP A 112 27.73 15.44 3.76
C ASP A 112 26.28 15.24 4.19
N THR A 113 25.78 14.02 3.99
CA THR A 113 24.40 13.65 4.31
C THR A 113 24.23 13.16 5.75
N THR A 114 25.31 13.07 6.56
CA THR A 114 25.26 12.45 7.90
C THR A 114 24.27 13.15 8.81
N ALA A 115 24.39 14.47 8.95
CA ALA A 115 23.48 15.28 9.77
C ALA A 115 22.03 15.24 9.25
N LEU A 116 21.84 15.20 7.93
CA LEU A 116 20.53 15.09 7.30
C LEU A 116 19.88 13.73 7.62
N CYS A 117 20.63 12.63 7.52
CA CYS A 117 20.16 11.28 7.86
C CYS A 117 19.73 11.18 9.33
N GLU A 118 20.52 11.74 10.26
CA GLU A 118 20.16 11.77 11.68
C GLU A 118 18.90 12.60 11.93
N HIS A 119 18.81 13.77 11.31
CA HIS A 119 17.62 14.63 11.43
C HIS A 119 16.37 13.92 10.88
N LEU A 120 16.47 13.29 9.71
CA LEU A 120 15.40 12.48 9.11
C LEU A 120 14.95 11.35 10.03
N LYS A 121 15.91 10.61 10.61
CA LYS A 121 15.62 9.53 11.54
C LYS A 121 14.84 10.03 12.75
N GLN A 122 15.29 11.12 13.38
CA GLN A 122 14.61 11.73 14.52
C GLN A 122 13.20 12.21 14.15
N GLN A 123 13.04 12.91 13.02
CA GLN A 123 11.73 13.42 12.60
C GLN A 123 10.75 12.32 12.23
N ALA A 124 11.23 11.22 11.64
CA ALA A 124 10.41 10.07 11.31
C ALA A 124 9.99 9.28 12.56
N GLN A 125 10.90 9.12 13.54
CA GLN A 125 10.59 8.46 14.83
C GLN A 125 9.55 9.23 15.66
N CYS A 126 9.54 10.57 15.60
CA CYS A 126 8.53 11.38 16.29
C CYS A 126 7.16 11.42 15.59
N GLN A 127 6.97 10.68 14.49
CA GLN A 127 5.71 10.60 13.76
C GLN A 127 5.02 9.26 13.97
N ARG A 128 3.76 9.18 13.53
CA ARG A 128 2.99 7.93 13.53
C ARG A 128 2.82 7.44 12.11
N LEU A 129 3.04 6.14 11.88
CA LEU A 129 2.81 5.50 10.58
C LEU A 129 1.56 4.62 10.68
N ALA A 130 0.56 4.91 9.85
CA ALA A 130 -0.76 4.28 9.91
C ALA A 130 -1.39 4.29 11.33
N GLY A 131 -1.22 5.38 12.08
CA GLY A 131 -1.69 5.51 13.47
C GLY A 131 -0.81 4.82 14.52
N GLY A 132 0.07 3.92 14.11
CA GLY A 132 1.01 3.22 14.97
C GLY A 132 2.21 4.07 15.38
N ILE A 133 2.93 3.61 16.42
CA ILE A 133 4.11 4.28 16.96
C ILE A 133 5.35 3.70 16.27
N VAL A 134 6.25 4.57 15.81
CA VAL A 134 7.55 4.16 15.28
C VAL A 134 8.50 3.90 16.45
N ILE A 135 8.90 2.65 16.64
CA ILE A 135 9.78 2.23 17.73
C ILE A 135 11.25 2.44 17.36
N ASP A 136 11.65 1.99 16.18
CA ASP A 136 13.00 2.15 15.67
C ASP A 136 13.01 2.27 14.14
N ILE A 137 14.09 2.86 13.63
CA ILE A 137 14.44 2.91 12.20
C ILE A 137 15.89 2.47 12.10
N GLU A 138 16.14 1.28 11.54
CA GLU A 138 17.47 0.68 11.53
C GLU A 138 18.50 1.57 10.84
N ARG A 139 18.16 2.12 9.66
CA ARG A 139 19.07 3.00 8.91
C ARG A 139 18.33 3.96 8.00
N VAL A 140 18.82 5.20 7.94
CA VAL A 140 18.43 6.18 6.92
C VAL A 140 19.59 6.38 5.96
N THR A 141 19.34 6.28 4.67
CA THR A 141 20.35 6.56 3.63
C THR A 141 19.80 7.54 2.61
N VAL A 142 20.65 8.46 2.19
CA VAL A 142 20.40 9.39 1.09
C VAL A 142 21.39 9.07 -0.02
N GLN A 143 20.89 8.86 -1.23
CA GLN A 143 21.70 8.52 -2.39
C GLN A 143 21.08 9.11 -3.66
N SER A 144 21.82 9.11 -4.76
CA SER A 144 21.24 9.42 -6.08
C SER A 144 20.11 8.47 -6.42
N LEU A 145 19.09 8.97 -7.12
CA LEU A 145 18.07 8.11 -7.68
C LEU A 145 18.72 7.16 -8.71
N PRO A 146 18.51 5.83 -8.59
CA PRO A 146 19.09 4.88 -9.53
C PRO A 146 18.63 5.14 -10.97
N VAL A 147 19.58 5.09 -11.90
CA VAL A 147 19.34 5.40 -13.32
C VAL A 147 19.12 4.13 -14.14
N ASP A 148 19.77 3.03 -13.75
CA ASP A 148 19.71 1.74 -14.43
C ASP A 148 19.25 0.58 -13.52
N GLU A 149 19.08 -0.58 -14.15
CA GLU A 149 18.66 -1.79 -13.46
C GLU A 149 19.72 -2.31 -12.46
N ALA A 150 21.02 -2.16 -12.77
CA ALA A 150 22.09 -2.67 -11.92
C ALA A 150 22.14 -1.92 -10.58
N GLU A 151 22.03 -0.59 -10.62
CA GLU A 151 21.90 0.27 -9.46
C GLU A 151 20.61 -0.04 -8.68
N THR A 152 19.48 -0.21 -9.38
CA THR A 152 18.21 -0.58 -8.77
C THR A 152 18.31 -1.91 -8.02
N ARG A 153 18.83 -2.96 -8.66
CA ARG A 153 19.10 -4.26 -8.01
C ARG A 153 20.06 -4.12 -6.83
N GLY A 154 21.01 -3.19 -6.89
CA GLY A 154 21.89 -2.84 -5.77
C GLY A 154 21.11 -2.33 -4.54
N VAL A 155 20.15 -1.42 -4.76
CA VAL A 155 19.25 -0.92 -3.71
C VAL A 155 18.36 -2.04 -3.17
N MET A 156 17.68 -2.76 -4.05
CA MET A 156 16.68 -3.76 -3.66
C MET A 156 17.30 -4.94 -2.90
N ARG A 157 18.55 -5.32 -3.22
CA ARG A 157 19.30 -6.33 -2.45
C ARG A 157 19.47 -5.97 -0.98
N ARG A 158 19.59 -4.67 -0.63
CA ARG A 158 19.68 -4.21 0.76
C ARG A 158 18.34 -4.25 1.50
N LEU A 159 17.25 -4.46 0.78
CA LEU A 159 15.89 -4.56 1.30
C LEU A 159 15.40 -6.02 1.34
N LEU A 160 16.27 -6.98 1.07
CA LEU A 160 15.97 -8.40 1.25
C LEU A 160 16.15 -8.83 2.71
N PRO A 161 15.31 -9.74 3.23
CA PRO A 161 14.06 -10.22 2.61
C PRO A 161 12.96 -9.15 2.68
N GLY A 162 12.24 -8.92 1.58
CA GLY A 162 11.19 -7.90 1.53
C GLY A 162 10.33 -8.03 0.28
N PHE A 163 9.07 -7.63 0.42
CA PHE A 163 8.09 -7.59 -0.67
C PHE A 163 7.64 -6.15 -0.90
N VAL A 164 7.69 -5.72 -2.16
CA VAL A 164 7.26 -4.39 -2.60
C VAL A 164 5.78 -4.43 -2.90
N LEU A 165 5.05 -3.43 -2.42
CA LEU A 165 3.64 -3.24 -2.77
C LEU A 165 3.53 -2.48 -4.09
N ARG A 166 2.96 -3.14 -5.10
CA ARG A 166 2.74 -2.57 -6.44
C ARG A 166 1.27 -2.35 -6.75
N ASP A 167 0.97 -1.35 -7.57
CA ASP A 167 -0.36 -1.10 -8.10
C ASP A 167 -0.61 -2.00 -9.32
N ARG A 168 -1.70 -2.77 -9.27
CA ARG A 168 -2.22 -3.62 -10.34
C ARG A 168 -3.68 -3.33 -10.64
N THR A 169 -4.14 -2.12 -10.36
CA THR A 169 -5.53 -1.71 -10.65
C THR A 169 -5.86 -1.80 -12.15
N SER A 170 -4.87 -1.70 -13.04
CA SER A 170 -5.06 -1.98 -14.48
C SER A 170 -5.51 -3.42 -14.77
N LEU A 171 -5.05 -4.41 -13.99
CA LEU A 171 -5.49 -5.81 -14.11
C LEU A 171 -6.95 -5.97 -13.69
N LEU A 172 -7.40 -5.22 -12.68
CA LEU A 172 -8.81 -5.20 -12.28
C LEU A 172 -9.70 -4.71 -13.43
N HIS A 173 -9.32 -3.59 -14.07
CA HIS A 173 -10.07 -3.05 -15.20
C HIS A 173 -10.12 -4.03 -16.38
N ARG A 174 -8.99 -4.68 -16.70
CA ARG A 174 -8.93 -5.70 -17.76
C ARG A 174 -9.80 -6.91 -17.42
N HIS A 175 -9.73 -7.41 -16.19
CA HIS A 175 -10.55 -8.54 -15.74
C HIS A 175 -12.04 -8.20 -15.79
N PHE A 176 -12.42 -7.00 -15.36
CA PHE A 176 -13.79 -6.53 -15.44
C PHE A 176 -14.31 -6.51 -16.88
N GLN A 177 -13.52 -6.02 -17.84
CA GLN A 177 -13.88 -6.03 -19.26
C GLN A 177 -14.11 -7.46 -19.79
N THR A 178 -13.23 -8.40 -19.45
CA THR A 178 -13.39 -9.82 -19.81
C THR A 178 -14.64 -10.42 -19.17
N LEU A 179 -14.90 -10.11 -17.89
CA LEU A 179 -16.07 -10.60 -17.17
C LEU A 179 -17.37 -10.09 -17.80
N GLN A 180 -17.42 -8.82 -18.22
CA GLN A 180 -18.57 -8.24 -18.90
C GLN A 180 -18.88 -8.86 -20.26
N GLN A 181 -17.87 -9.40 -20.97
CA GLN A 181 -18.09 -10.12 -22.23
C GLN A 181 -18.89 -11.41 -22.01
N ALA A 182 -18.64 -12.11 -20.90
CA ALA A 182 -19.35 -13.34 -20.54
C ALA A 182 -20.67 -13.07 -19.81
N ASN A 183 -20.70 -12.04 -18.95
CA ASN A 183 -21.87 -11.63 -18.18
C ASN A 183 -22.05 -10.11 -18.24
N PRO A 184 -22.92 -9.58 -19.13
CA PRO A 184 -23.15 -8.15 -19.25
C PRO A 184 -23.70 -7.45 -17.99
N GLN A 185 -24.21 -8.20 -17.01
CA GLN A 185 -24.71 -7.66 -15.74
C GLN A 185 -23.64 -7.65 -14.64
N ALA A 186 -22.41 -8.10 -14.92
CA ALA A 186 -21.33 -8.07 -13.95
C ALA A 186 -20.97 -6.62 -13.57
N GLU A 187 -20.74 -6.40 -12.27
CA GLU A 187 -20.31 -5.13 -11.70
C GLU A 187 -18.82 -5.14 -11.34
N MET A 188 -18.24 -3.95 -11.12
CA MET A 188 -16.83 -3.82 -10.74
C MET A 188 -16.49 -4.58 -9.46
N ILE A 189 -17.44 -4.63 -8.52
CA ILE A 189 -17.27 -5.37 -7.26
C ILE A 189 -17.15 -6.87 -7.49
N ASP A 190 -17.85 -7.45 -8.47
CA ASP A 190 -17.73 -8.87 -8.81
C ASP A 190 -16.31 -9.18 -9.29
N ALA A 191 -15.79 -8.37 -10.21
CA ALA A 191 -14.43 -8.50 -10.70
C ALA A 191 -13.40 -8.30 -9.58
N TRP A 192 -13.64 -7.39 -8.64
CA TRP A 192 -12.75 -7.14 -7.51
C TRP A 192 -12.72 -8.32 -6.52
N LEU A 193 -13.88 -8.92 -6.23
CA LEU A 193 -13.99 -10.08 -5.34
C LEU A 193 -13.29 -11.33 -5.89
N ASP A 194 -13.12 -11.46 -7.21
CA ASP A 194 -12.39 -12.57 -7.83
C ASP A 194 -10.92 -12.62 -7.42
N PHE A 195 -10.32 -11.46 -7.15
CA PHE A 195 -8.96 -11.39 -6.63
C PHE A 195 -8.87 -11.88 -5.18
N ALA A 196 -9.96 -11.84 -4.40
CA ALA A 196 -10.02 -12.36 -3.04
C ALA A 196 -10.45 -13.83 -2.97
N ALA A 197 -11.45 -14.24 -3.76
CA ALA A 197 -12.10 -15.55 -3.66
C ALA A 197 -11.26 -16.70 -4.24
N LEU A 198 -11.24 -17.85 -3.55
CA LEU A 198 -10.76 -19.12 -4.10
C LEU A 198 -11.95 -19.83 -4.76
N LYS A 199 -12.00 -19.81 -6.09
CA LYS A 199 -13.09 -20.42 -6.86
C LYS A 199 -12.72 -21.82 -7.32
N MET A 200 -13.72 -22.69 -7.42
CA MET A 200 -13.59 -24.04 -8.00
C MET A 200 -14.62 -24.24 -9.08
N GLN A 201 -14.27 -25.01 -10.11
CA GLN A 201 -15.16 -25.42 -11.17
C GLN A 201 -15.14 -26.95 -11.30
N SER A 202 -16.31 -27.53 -11.56
CA SER A 202 -16.45 -28.94 -11.89
C SER A 202 -16.14 -29.16 -13.37
N GLU A 203 -15.23 -30.08 -13.66
CA GLU A 203 -14.91 -30.58 -14.99
C GLU A 203 -15.30 -32.06 -15.07
N ARG A 204 -15.88 -32.47 -16.20
CA ARG A 204 -16.24 -33.86 -16.45
C ARG A 204 -15.11 -34.53 -17.21
N ASP A 205 -14.60 -35.63 -16.65
CA ASP A 205 -13.57 -36.43 -17.32
C ASP A 205 -14.17 -37.07 -18.60
N PRO A 206 -13.60 -36.82 -19.78
CA PRO A 206 -14.09 -37.39 -21.04
C PRO A 206 -14.08 -38.92 -21.06
N ASP A 207 -13.16 -39.55 -20.32
CA ASP A 207 -12.87 -40.98 -20.43
C ASP A 207 -13.63 -41.83 -19.40
N ASP A 208 -13.75 -41.34 -18.16
CA ASP A 208 -14.34 -42.12 -17.04
C ASP A 208 -15.68 -41.56 -16.53
N ASN A 209 -16.20 -40.51 -17.16
CA ASN A 209 -17.50 -39.90 -16.82
C ASN A 209 -17.62 -39.40 -15.37
N THR A 210 -16.49 -39.29 -14.66
CA THR A 210 -16.39 -38.80 -13.28
C THR A 210 -16.31 -37.28 -13.25
N ILE A 211 -16.77 -36.66 -12.15
CA ILE A 211 -16.73 -35.21 -11.95
C ILE A 211 -15.52 -34.87 -11.07
N GLN A 212 -14.60 -34.07 -11.58
CA GLN A 212 -13.45 -33.56 -10.84
C GLN A 212 -13.64 -32.06 -10.55
N TRP A 213 -13.33 -31.64 -9.32
CA TRP A 213 -13.33 -30.23 -8.94
C TRP A 213 -11.92 -29.68 -9.04
N LYS A 214 -11.72 -28.63 -9.85
CA LYS A 214 -10.43 -27.96 -10.01
C LYS A 214 -10.52 -26.51 -9.55
N TYR A 215 -9.47 -26.02 -8.91
CA TYR A 215 -9.36 -24.62 -8.59
C TYR A 215 -9.19 -23.81 -9.87
N LEU A 216 -9.91 -22.69 -9.94
CA LEU A 216 -9.71 -21.72 -11.00
C LEU A 216 -8.49 -20.86 -10.68
N PRO A 217 -7.66 -20.54 -11.68
CA PRO A 217 -6.59 -19.58 -11.50
C PRO A 217 -7.17 -18.21 -11.10
N LYS A 218 -6.42 -17.47 -10.28
CA LYS A 218 -6.73 -16.07 -9.99
C LYS A 218 -6.63 -15.25 -11.28
N PRO A 219 -7.38 -14.14 -11.41
CA PRO A 219 -7.25 -13.25 -12.55
C PRO A 219 -5.81 -12.72 -12.70
N GLY A 220 -5.33 -12.60 -13.95
CA GLY A 220 -3.98 -12.16 -14.28
C GLY A 220 -2.97 -13.31 -14.44
N ASP A 221 -1.69 -12.97 -14.57
CA ASP A 221 -0.62 -13.92 -14.91
C ASP A 221 0.04 -14.56 -13.67
N GLY A 222 -0.69 -14.61 -12.55
CA GLY A 222 -0.21 -15.10 -11.26
C GLY A 222 0.35 -14.00 -10.35
N GLY A 223 1.11 -14.41 -9.33
CA GLY A 223 1.62 -13.53 -8.27
C GLY A 223 0.71 -13.44 -7.04
N PHE A 224 1.12 -12.63 -6.06
CA PHE A 224 0.36 -12.44 -4.82
C PHE A 224 -0.46 -11.16 -4.91
N LEU A 225 -1.61 -11.27 -5.55
CA LEU A 225 -2.56 -10.18 -5.77
C LEU A 225 -3.52 -10.06 -4.58
N THR A 226 -3.75 -8.83 -4.13
CA THR A 226 -4.61 -8.53 -2.99
C THR A 226 -5.50 -7.34 -3.29
N PRO A 227 -6.79 -7.38 -2.89
CA PRO A 227 -7.58 -6.17 -2.72
C PRO A 227 -6.84 -5.12 -1.90
N LEU A 228 -6.87 -3.86 -2.34
CA LEU A 228 -6.17 -2.75 -1.69
C LEU A 228 -7.01 -1.48 -1.74
N MET A 229 -7.10 -0.76 -0.62
CA MET A 229 -7.62 0.61 -0.61
C MET A 229 -6.55 1.56 -1.16
N ILE A 230 -6.87 2.24 -2.26
CA ILE A 230 -5.93 3.10 -3.00
C ILE A 230 -6.25 4.59 -2.85
N GLY A 231 -7.35 4.96 -2.21
CA GLY A 231 -7.70 6.37 -2.06
C GLY A 231 -9.15 6.60 -1.68
N TYR A 232 -9.70 7.71 -2.17
CA TYR A 232 -11.05 8.14 -1.90
C TYR A 232 -11.74 8.72 -3.14
N ARG A 233 -13.07 8.65 -3.19
CA ARG A 233 -13.93 9.26 -4.20
C ARG A 233 -14.90 10.22 -3.52
N ALA A 234 -14.98 11.46 -3.99
CA ALA A 234 -15.94 12.43 -3.50
C ALA A 234 -17.39 11.96 -3.79
N ILE A 235 -18.24 12.05 -2.77
CA ILE A 235 -19.69 11.77 -2.85
C ILE A 235 -20.54 13.02 -2.59
N SER A 236 -19.89 14.18 -2.47
CA SER A 236 -20.53 15.49 -2.37
C SER A 236 -19.82 16.51 -3.27
N PRO A 237 -20.43 17.68 -3.51
CA PRO A 237 -19.71 18.84 -4.01
C PRO A 237 -18.55 19.24 -3.09
N LEU A 238 -17.63 20.04 -3.63
CA LEU A 238 -16.57 20.70 -2.86
C LEU A 238 -17.13 21.96 -2.21
N TYR A 239 -17.26 21.96 -0.89
CA TYR A 239 -17.75 23.06 -0.08
C TYR A 239 -16.63 24.06 0.22
N ALA A 240 -17.01 25.34 0.33
CA ALA A 240 -16.08 26.40 0.69
C ALA A 240 -15.64 26.30 2.16
N PRO A 241 -14.47 26.88 2.53
CA PRO A 241 -14.05 26.93 3.92
C PRO A 241 -15.11 27.59 4.83
N GLY A 242 -15.46 26.93 5.92
CA GLY A 242 -16.46 27.40 6.90
C GLY A 242 -17.92 27.09 6.57
N GLU A 243 -18.21 26.45 5.43
CA GLU A 243 -19.57 26.04 5.06
C GLU A 243 -20.04 24.78 5.80
N VAL A 244 -19.11 23.87 6.12
CA VAL A 244 -19.39 22.65 6.87
C VAL A 244 -18.97 22.84 8.32
N ASP A 245 -19.90 22.60 9.24
CA ASP A 245 -19.66 22.67 10.67
C ASP A 245 -18.71 21.56 11.17
N LYS A 246 -17.98 21.85 12.25
CA LYS A 246 -17.13 20.87 12.98
C LYS A 246 -16.07 20.18 12.11
N THR A 247 -15.58 20.86 11.08
CA THR A 247 -14.38 20.43 10.34
C THR A 247 -13.12 20.51 11.22
N ARG A 248 -12.03 19.88 10.77
CA ARG A 248 -10.73 19.91 11.48
C ARG A 248 -10.15 21.32 11.56
N ASP A 249 -10.34 22.11 10.52
CA ASP A 249 -9.98 23.51 10.45
C ASP A 249 -11.00 24.27 9.56
N PRO A 250 -11.21 25.57 9.81
CA PRO A 250 -12.20 26.36 9.08
C PRO A 250 -11.66 26.97 7.78
N HIS A 251 -10.43 26.66 7.37
CA HIS A 251 -9.73 27.34 6.27
C HIS A 251 -9.50 26.43 5.05
N THR A 252 -9.67 25.12 5.20
CA THR A 252 -9.49 24.15 4.12
C THR A 252 -10.86 23.80 3.51
N PRO A 253 -10.98 23.78 2.17
CA PRO A 253 -12.19 23.28 1.49
C PRO A 253 -12.51 21.83 1.90
N PHE A 254 -13.80 21.47 1.89
CA PHE A 254 -14.25 20.18 2.40
C PHE A 254 -15.14 19.45 1.40
N CYS A 255 -15.03 18.13 1.32
CA CYS A 255 -16.03 17.27 0.67
C CYS A 255 -16.18 15.96 1.45
N PHE A 256 -17.35 15.35 1.37
CA PHE A 256 -17.56 13.98 1.84
C PHE A 256 -17.02 13.02 0.79
N ALA A 257 -16.37 11.95 1.24
CA ALA A 257 -15.77 10.96 0.37
C ALA A 257 -15.93 9.54 0.91
N GLU A 258 -15.94 8.57 0.00
CA GLU A 258 -15.91 7.14 0.30
C GLU A 258 -14.58 6.53 -0.13
N ALA A 259 -14.26 5.34 0.39
CA ALA A 259 -13.03 4.64 0.05
C ALA A 259 -13.05 4.14 -1.41
N ALA A 260 -11.93 4.31 -2.11
CA ALA A 260 -11.70 3.76 -3.43
C ALA A 260 -10.77 2.55 -3.36
N TYR A 261 -11.12 1.49 -4.09
CA TYR A 261 -10.42 0.21 -4.08
C TYR A 261 -9.80 -0.11 -5.43
N GLY A 262 -8.64 -0.74 -5.38
CA GLY A 262 -7.94 -1.31 -6.52
C GLY A 262 -7.35 -2.67 -6.14
N ILE A 263 -6.34 -3.10 -6.88
CA ILE A 263 -5.60 -4.33 -6.61
C ILE A 263 -4.14 -3.98 -6.41
N GLY A 264 -3.55 -4.51 -5.35
CA GLY A 264 -2.11 -4.49 -5.11
C GLY A 264 -1.48 -5.83 -5.43
N GLU A 265 -0.19 -5.84 -5.77
CA GLU A 265 0.65 -7.04 -5.83
C GLU A 265 1.78 -6.94 -4.82
N TRP A 266 2.00 -7.99 -4.03
CA TRP A 266 3.23 -8.13 -3.26
C TRP A 266 4.29 -8.82 -4.11
N GLN A 267 5.19 -8.01 -4.69
CA GLN A 267 6.27 -8.49 -5.55
C GLN A 267 7.57 -8.62 -4.75
N GLY A 268 8.29 -9.74 -4.86
CA GLY A 268 9.59 -9.89 -4.20
C GLY A 268 10.57 -8.78 -4.62
N ALA A 269 11.28 -8.17 -3.68
CA ALA A 269 12.20 -7.04 -3.93
C ALA A 269 13.24 -7.32 -5.03
N HIS A 270 13.69 -8.56 -5.18
CA HIS A 270 14.65 -8.98 -6.20
C HIS A 270 14.10 -8.94 -7.64
N ARG A 271 12.77 -8.87 -7.82
CA ARG A 271 12.11 -8.77 -9.13
C ARG A 271 11.91 -7.33 -9.61
N ILE A 272 12.31 -6.34 -8.82
CA ILE A 272 12.18 -4.93 -9.18
C ILE A 272 13.41 -4.52 -10.00
N SER A 273 13.17 -4.13 -11.25
CA SER A 273 14.17 -3.64 -12.19
C SER A 273 14.25 -2.10 -12.25
N ASP A 274 13.14 -1.41 -11.91
CA ASP A 274 13.07 0.05 -11.90
C ASP A 274 12.40 0.60 -10.63
N ILE A 275 13.12 1.43 -9.87
CA ILE A 275 12.58 2.08 -8.65
C ILE A 275 11.44 3.04 -8.95
N ARG A 276 11.42 3.68 -10.13
CA ARG A 276 10.38 4.66 -10.48
C ARG A 276 9.00 3.99 -10.56
N GLN A 277 8.95 2.72 -10.95
CA GLN A 277 7.71 1.94 -11.05
C GLN A 277 7.13 1.53 -9.69
N ILE A 278 7.87 1.69 -8.59
CA ILE A 278 7.41 1.32 -7.25
C ILE A 278 7.01 2.53 -6.38
N LEU A 279 7.24 3.75 -6.85
CA LEU A 279 6.89 4.97 -6.13
C LEU A 279 5.40 5.25 -6.31
N TRP A 280 4.63 5.12 -5.24
CA TRP A 280 3.24 5.58 -5.20
C TRP A 280 3.21 7.09 -5.13
N GLU A 281 2.32 7.73 -5.89
CA GLU A 281 2.14 9.18 -5.91
C GLU A 281 0.64 9.52 -5.76
N TYR A 282 0.34 10.75 -5.35
CA TYR A 282 -1.03 11.24 -5.33
C TYR A 282 -1.49 11.55 -6.76
N ASP A 283 -2.65 11.02 -7.13
CA ASP A 283 -3.35 11.35 -8.37
C ASP A 283 -4.77 11.79 -8.01
N TYR A 284 -5.03 13.09 -8.16
CA TYR A 284 -6.32 13.67 -7.84
C TYR A 284 -6.89 14.45 -9.02
N GLN A 285 -8.07 14.04 -9.50
CA GLN A 285 -8.73 14.62 -10.66
C GLN A 285 -10.24 14.47 -10.52
N ASN A 286 -11.02 15.53 -10.77
CA ASN A 286 -12.50 15.44 -10.87
C ASN A 286 -13.19 14.71 -9.71
N GLY A 287 -12.74 14.93 -8.46
CA GLY A 287 -13.28 14.30 -7.26
C GLY A 287 -12.74 12.89 -6.95
N ASP A 288 -11.84 12.37 -7.78
CA ASP A 288 -10.98 11.24 -7.45
C ASP A 288 -9.79 11.73 -6.63
N TYR A 289 -9.49 11.05 -5.53
CA TYR A 289 -8.32 11.28 -4.68
C TYR A 289 -7.60 9.95 -4.50
N HIS A 290 -6.91 9.51 -5.54
CA HIS A 290 -6.27 8.20 -5.59
C HIS A 290 -4.76 8.29 -5.34
N CYS A 291 -4.18 7.14 -5.03
CA CYS A 291 -2.75 6.90 -5.00
C CYS A 291 -2.45 5.90 -6.10
N ARG A 292 -1.47 6.19 -6.96
CA ARG A 292 -1.13 5.34 -8.11
C ARG A 292 0.38 5.22 -8.26
N GLN A 293 0.83 4.16 -8.91
CA GLN A 293 2.19 4.07 -9.45
C GLN A 293 2.19 4.39 -10.94
N LEU A 294 3.36 4.70 -11.48
CA LEU A 294 3.55 4.75 -12.93
C LEU A 294 3.19 3.38 -13.53
N ALA A 295 2.40 3.40 -14.59
CA ALA A 295 2.04 2.18 -15.31
C ALA A 295 3.31 1.53 -15.88
N ASP A 296 3.38 0.20 -15.80
CA ASP A 296 4.41 -0.55 -16.51
C ASP A 296 4.24 -0.28 -18.02
N THR A 297 5.25 0.34 -18.63
CA THR A 297 5.36 0.42 -20.09
C THR A 297 5.74 -0.91 -20.74
N ASP A 298 5.93 -1.98 -19.95
CA ASP A 298 6.45 -3.25 -20.44
C ASP A 298 5.33 -4.28 -20.65
N SER A 299 4.76 -4.23 -21.85
CA SER A 299 4.26 -5.42 -22.55
C SER A 299 5.42 -6.08 -23.33
N ALA A 300 6.50 -6.44 -22.65
CA ALA A 300 7.51 -7.33 -23.19
C ALA A 300 7.43 -8.62 -22.37
N ALA A 301 6.84 -9.65 -22.98
CA ALA A 301 6.80 -11.00 -22.42
C ALA A 301 8.24 -11.44 -22.12
N GLU A 302 8.57 -11.63 -20.85
CA GLU A 302 9.73 -12.44 -20.48
C GLU A 302 9.33 -13.90 -20.70
N ASP A 303 9.70 -14.44 -21.86
CA ASP A 303 9.80 -15.88 -22.10
C ASP A 303 10.83 -16.46 -21.12
N THR A 304 10.40 -16.91 -19.96
CA THR A 304 11.20 -17.78 -19.10
C THR A 304 11.09 -19.21 -19.61
N SER A 305 11.83 -19.55 -20.66
CA SER A 305 12.14 -20.95 -20.97
C SER A 305 13.18 -21.44 -19.96
N TYR A 306 12.77 -22.29 -19.02
CA TYR A 306 13.70 -23.06 -18.21
C TYR A 306 14.20 -24.24 -19.06
N GLU A 307 15.44 -24.17 -19.52
CA GLU A 307 16.16 -25.35 -20.00
C GLU A 307 16.48 -26.22 -18.78
N PHE A 308 15.88 -27.41 -18.74
CA PHE A 308 16.35 -28.51 -17.90
C PHE A 308 17.41 -29.25 -18.70
N ASP A 309 18.66 -29.23 -18.24
CA ASP A 309 19.69 -30.15 -18.71
C ASP A 309 19.39 -31.56 -18.15
N ASP A 310 19.28 -32.54 -19.05
CA ASP A 310 19.31 -33.98 -18.77
C ASP A 310 20.73 -34.46 -18.40
#